data_AF-A8M9S3-F1
#
_entry.id   AF-A8M9S3-F1
#
_cell.length_a   1.000
_cell.length_b   1.000
_cell.length_c   1.000
_cell.angle_alpha   90.00
_cell.angle_beta   90.00
_cell.angle_gamma   90.00
#
_symmetry.space_group_name_H-M   'P 1'
#
loop_
_entity.id
_entity.type
_entity.pdbx_description
1 polymer ?
#
loop_
_entity_poly.entity_id
_entity_poly.type
_entity_poly.pdbx_seq_one_letter_code
_entity_poly.pdbx_strand_id
1 'polypeptide(L)'
;MTEEESRIRPIPFVEVQEVNGQRVVIATGKRKTAVARAVIRPGSGVVKVNGVPLTIWPMEVARLKMMEPLALAGRDIVNKVDIDVTVSGGGFMGQASAVRMAIARGLAAYFQSKELLNLYMLYDSTMIKGDERRTEPKKPGLKHARSKRQKAYR
;
A
#
# COMPACT_ATOMS: atom_id res chain seq x y z
N MET A 1 11.71 -9.02 -30.00
CA MET A 1 11.11 -8.40 -28.81
C MET A 1 10.64 -7.02 -29.23
N THR A 2 9.35 -6.86 -29.44
CA THR A 2 8.74 -5.64 -29.97
C THR A 2 8.84 -4.51 -28.94
N GLU A 3 9.14 -3.30 -29.40
CA GLU A 3 9.40 -2.10 -28.59
C GLU A 3 8.24 -1.75 -27.61
N GLU A 4 7.06 -2.33 -27.79
CA GLU A 4 5.90 -2.17 -26.91
C GLU A 4 6.05 -2.84 -25.53
N GLU A 5 6.76 -3.97 -25.42
CA GLU A 5 7.04 -4.62 -24.14
C GLU A 5 8.01 -3.79 -23.27
N SER A 6 8.70 -2.82 -23.88
CA SER A 6 9.64 -1.94 -23.21
C SER A 6 8.95 -0.78 -22.44
N ARG A 7 7.71 -0.41 -22.77
CA ARG A 7 7.00 0.67 -22.07
C ARG A 7 6.45 0.20 -20.71
N ILE A 8 7.07 0.65 -19.62
CA ILE A 8 6.54 0.46 -18.26
C ILE A 8 5.15 1.11 -18.20
N ARG A 9 4.10 0.34 -17.91
CA ARG A 9 2.80 0.94 -17.59
C ARG A 9 2.97 1.84 -16.37
N PRO A 10 2.45 3.08 -16.38
CA PRO A 10 2.63 3.99 -15.26
C PRO A 10 2.07 3.36 -13.99
N ILE A 11 2.87 3.38 -12.92
CA ILE A 11 2.45 2.87 -11.60
C ILE A 11 1.37 3.82 -11.07
N PRO A 12 0.21 3.31 -10.64
CA PRO A 12 -0.89 4.16 -10.26
C PRO A 12 -0.62 4.86 -8.92
N PHE A 13 -1.06 6.12 -8.82
CA PHE A 13 -1.07 6.93 -7.58
C PHE A 13 0.31 7.19 -6.96
N VAL A 14 1.28 7.51 -7.84
CA VAL A 14 2.64 7.88 -7.46
C VAL A 14 2.96 9.26 -8.03
N GLU A 15 3.58 10.09 -7.20
CA GLU A 15 4.17 11.36 -7.57
C GLU A 15 5.68 11.30 -7.35
N VAL A 16 6.45 11.74 -8.35
CA VAL A 16 7.91 11.84 -8.26
C VAL A 16 8.24 13.31 -8.18
N GLN A 17 9.02 13.70 -7.17
CA GLN A 17 9.46 15.07 -6.94
C GLN A 17 10.98 15.07 -6.82
N GLU A 18 11.60 16.19 -7.20
CA GLU A 18 13.00 16.46 -6.90
C GLU A 18 13.05 17.51 -5.81
N VAL A 19 13.63 17.15 -4.66
CA VAL A 19 13.77 18.05 -3.51
C VAL A 19 15.26 18.13 -3.19
N ASN A 20 15.83 19.33 -3.25
CA ASN A 20 17.26 19.56 -2.97
C ASN A 20 18.22 18.67 -3.79
N GLY A 21 17.89 18.38 -5.06
CA GLY A 21 18.67 17.51 -5.93
C GLY A 21 18.57 16.01 -5.60
N GLN A 22 17.69 15.63 -4.67
CA GLN A 22 17.41 14.25 -4.33
C GLN A 22 16.05 13.84 -4.89
N ARG A 23 15.99 12.64 -5.47
CA ARG A 23 14.76 12.06 -5.95
C ARG A 23 13.91 11.60 -4.76
N VAL A 24 12.72 12.18 -4.64
CA VAL A 24 11.73 11.82 -3.61
C VAL A 24 10.51 11.24 -4.30
N VAL A 25 10.04 10.10 -3.83
CA VAL A 25 8.84 9.46 -4.38
C VAL A 25 7.76 9.43 -3.33
N ILE A 26 6.60 9.99 -3.67
CA ILE A 26 5.40 9.96 -2.84
C ILE A 26 4.45 8.94 -3.46
N ALA A 27 4.13 7.90 -2.72
CA ALA A 27 3.19 6.88 -3.15
C ALA A 27 2.00 6.82 -2.20
N THR A 28 0.83 6.56 -2.75
CA THR A 28 -0.39 6.41 -1.94
C THR A 28 -0.95 5.00 -2.02
N GLY A 29 -1.44 4.52 -0.87
CA GLY A 29 -2.11 3.25 -0.71
C GLY A 29 -3.47 3.47 -0.06
N LYS A 30 -4.51 2.83 -0.59
CA LYS A 30 -5.88 2.98 -0.07
C LYS A 30 -6.54 1.62 0.08
N ARG A 31 -7.04 1.31 1.27
CA ARG A 31 -7.80 0.09 1.55
C ARG A 31 -9.00 0.45 2.41
N LYS A 32 -10.21 0.21 1.89
CA LYS A 32 -11.42 0.74 2.54
C LYS A 32 -11.17 2.21 2.92
N THR A 33 -11.65 2.69 4.05
CA THR A 33 -11.49 4.08 4.47
C THR A 33 -10.06 4.45 4.91
N ALA A 34 -9.13 3.48 5.02
CA ALA A 34 -7.75 3.77 5.34
C ALA A 34 -6.99 4.32 4.12
N VAL A 35 -6.24 5.39 4.35
CA VAL A 35 -5.37 6.03 3.38
C VAL A 35 -3.97 6.11 3.99
N ALA A 36 -2.99 5.63 3.24
CA ALA A 36 -1.58 5.68 3.57
C ALA A 36 -0.84 6.49 2.52
N ARG A 37 0.07 7.36 2.96
CA ARG A 37 0.98 8.12 2.12
C ARG A 37 2.40 7.77 2.54
N ALA A 38 3.15 7.16 1.64
CA ALA A 38 4.55 6.82 1.83
C ALA A 38 5.42 7.86 1.13
N VAL A 39 6.39 8.40 1.84
CA VAL A 39 7.44 9.27 1.32
C VAL A 39 8.74 8.47 1.34
N ILE A 40 9.30 8.25 0.16
CA ILE A 40 10.54 7.50 -0.03
C ILE A 40 11.62 8.47 -0.46
N ARG A 41 12.72 8.44 0.28
CA ARG A 41 13.90 9.28 0.07
C ARG A 41 15.16 8.41 0.14
N PRO A 42 16.27 8.82 -0.49
CA PRO A 42 17.55 8.14 -0.29
C PRO A 42 17.92 8.14 1.20
N GLY A 43 18.46 7.03 1.70
CA GLY A 43 18.71 6.85 3.12
C GLY A 43 19.38 5.53 3.50
N SER A 44 19.16 5.11 4.74
CA SER A 44 19.87 4.00 5.41
C SER A 44 18.99 2.78 5.68
N GLY A 45 17.75 2.76 5.19
CA GLY A 45 16.82 1.65 5.40
C GLY A 45 15.86 1.83 6.57
N VAL A 46 15.68 3.06 7.07
CA VAL A 46 14.79 3.31 8.20
C VAL A 46 13.35 3.39 7.72
N VAL A 47 12.50 2.48 8.22
CA VAL A 47 11.07 2.44 7.92
C VAL A 47 10.25 2.85 9.14
N LYS A 48 9.48 3.93 9.01
CA LYS A 48 8.61 4.47 10.06
C LYS A 48 7.16 4.56 9.58
N VAL A 49 6.23 4.28 10.48
CA VAL A 49 4.78 4.44 10.28
C VAL A 49 4.27 5.36 11.38
N ASN A 50 3.73 6.52 11.01
CA ASN A 50 3.27 7.56 11.95
C ASN A 50 4.32 7.91 13.02
N GLY A 51 5.59 8.05 12.61
CA GLY A 51 6.72 8.34 13.50
C GLY A 51 7.24 7.15 14.32
N VAL A 52 6.55 6.00 14.30
CA VAL A 52 6.95 4.79 15.02
C VAL A 52 7.73 3.84 14.09
N PRO A 53 8.90 3.33 14.49
CA PRO A 53 9.62 2.31 13.72
C PRO A 53 8.79 1.05 13.53
N LEU A 54 8.83 0.46 12.33
CA LEU A 54 8.00 -0.70 11.99
C LEU A 54 8.27 -1.92 12.90
N THR A 55 9.50 -2.09 13.38
CA THR A 55 9.90 -3.20 14.26
C THR A 55 9.12 -3.21 15.59
N ILE A 56 8.76 -2.03 16.12
CA ILE A 56 8.14 -1.85 17.44
C ILE A 56 6.61 -1.73 17.31
N TRP A 57 6.04 -2.00 16.13
CA TRP A 57 4.60 -1.87 15.94
C TRP A 57 3.84 -2.87 16.82
N PRO A 58 2.81 -2.43 17.58
CA PRO A 58 2.28 -3.16 18.73
C PRO A 58 1.62 -4.50 18.39
N MET A 59 1.03 -4.63 17.21
CA MET A 59 0.32 -5.86 16.82
C MET A 59 0.98 -6.53 15.63
N GLU A 60 1.43 -7.75 15.90
CA GLU A 60 2.37 -8.50 15.09
C GLU A 60 1.84 -8.84 13.70
N VAL A 61 0.57 -9.24 13.59
CA VAL A 61 -0.02 -9.63 12.31
C VAL A 61 0.00 -8.48 11.29
N ALA A 62 -0.28 -7.25 11.72
CA ALA A 62 -0.17 -6.09 10.83
C ALA A 62 1.27 -5.74 10.52
N ARG A 63 2.16 -5.87 11.51
CA ARG A 63 3.59 -5.65 11.33
C ARG A 63 4.14 -6.55 10.22
N LEU A 64 3.85 -7.84 10.29
CA LEU A 64 4.23 -8.81 9.25
C LEU A 64 3.68 -8.41 7.88
N LYS A 65 2.41 -8.04 7.81
CA LYS A 65 1.77 -7.61 6.55
C LYS A 65 2.39 -6.36 5.94
N MET A 66 2.84 -5.42 6.77
CA MET A 66 3.55 -4.21 6.33
C MET A 66 4.99 -4.49 5.90
N MET A 67 5.63 -5.52 6.48
CA MET A 67 6.99 -5.94 6.11
C MET A 67 7.08 -6.74 4.82
N GLU A 68 6.01 -7.39 4.36
CA GLU A 68 5.98 -8.17 3.11
C GLU A 68 6.66 -7.48 1.91
N PRO A 69 6.33 -6.23 1.52
CA PRO A 69 6.96 -5.59 0.37
C PRO A 69 8.45 -5.32 0.56
N LEU A 70 8.91 -5.14 1.80
CA LEU A 70 10.33 -4.96 2.14
C LEU A 70 11.08 -6.29 2.04
N ALA A 71 10.47 -7.37 2.55
CA ALA A 71 11.04 -8.71 2.47
C ALA A 71 11.19 -9.17 1.01
N LEU A 72 10.18 -8.91 0.18
CA LEU A 72 10.17 -9.24 -1.25
C LEU A 72 11.15 -8.39 -2.08
N ALA A 73 11.42 -7.14 -1.68
CA ALA A 73 12.39 -6.29 -2.37
C ALA A 73 13.85 -6.70 -2.13
N GLY A 74 14.13 -7.45 -1.06
CA GLY A 74 15.48 -7.78 -0.65
C GLY A 74 16.19 -6.64 0.09
N ARG A 75 17.21 -7.00 0.88
CA ARG A 75 17.91 -6.07 1.78
C ARG A 75 18.69 -5.00 1.03
N ASP A 76 19.22 -5.31 -0.15
CA ASP A 76 20.04 -4.40 -0.95
C ASP A 76 19.27 -3.18 -1.45
N ILE A 77 17.97 -3.34 -1.68
CA ILE A 77 17.06 -2.28 -2.10
C ILE A 77 16.62 -1.47 -0.88
N VAL A 78 16.20 -2.15 0.18
CA VAL A 78 15.68 -1.52 1.40
C VAL A 78 16.75 -0.65 2.08
N ASN A 79 18.00 -1.11 2.17
CA ASN A 79 19.07 -0.38 2.84
C ASN A 79 19.47 0.94 2.15
N LYS A 80 19.01 1.19 0.92
CA LYS A 80 19.33 2.40 0.14
C LYS A 80 18.32 3.54 0.35
N VAL A 81 17.18 3.26 0.97
CA VAL A 81 16.06 4.21 1.06
C VAL A 81 15.50 4.27 2.47
N ASP A 82 15.15 5.48 2.91
CA ASP A 82 14.32 5.67 4.08
C ASP A 82 12.86 5.84 3.66
N ILE A 83 11.95 5.27 4.42
CA ILE A 83 10.52 5.27 4.13
C ILE A 83 9.77 5.81 5.34
N ASP A 84 9.12 6.95 5.16
CA ASP A 84 8.20 7.51 6.15
C ASP A 84 6.77 7.35 5.65
N VAL A 85 5.91 6.69 6.43
CA VAL A 85 4.52 6.44 6.07
C VAL A 85 3.59 7.13 7.05
N THR A 86 2.76 8.03 6.53
CA THR A 86 1.65 8.63 7.27
C THR A 86 0.35 7.91 6.94
N VAL A 87 -0.38 7.44 7.94
CA VAL A 87 -1.64 6.70 7.76
C VAL A 87 -2.75 7.24 8.62
N SER A 88 -3.92 7.38 8.01
CA SER A 88 -5.15 7.85 8.67
C SER A 88 -6.39 7.08 8.20
N GLY A 89 -7.40 7.02 9.06
CA GLY A 89 -8.71 6.43 8.76
C GLY A 89 -8.73 4.90 8.78
N GLY A 90 -9.94 4.34 8.66
CA GLY A 90 -10.15 2.89 8.69
C GLY A 90 -9.86 2.26 10.06
N GLY A 91 -9.52 0.98 10.04
CA GLY A 91 -9.11 0.22 11.21
C GLY A 91 -7.75 -0.42 11.00
N PHE A 92 -7.20 -1.02 12.05
CA PHE A 92 -5.81 -1.48 12.12
C PHE A 92 -5.35 -2.35 10.93
N MET A 93 -6.14 -3.36 10.53
CA MET A 93 -5.78 -4.24 9.41
C MET A 93 -5.96 -3.57 8.03
N GLY A 94 -6.92 -2.65 7.93
CA GLY A 94 -7.11 -1.81 6.74
C GLY A 94 -5.93 -0.87 6.53
N GLN A 95 -5.46 -0.25 7.62
CA GLN A 95 -4.27 0.59 7.65
C GLN A 95 -3.02 -0.19 7.24
N ALA A 96 -2.79 -1.36 7.83
CA ALA A 96 -1.65 -2.23 7.48
C ALA A 96 -1.60 -2.57 5.98
N SER A 97 -2.78 -2.87 5.41
CA SER A 97 -2.89 -3.19 3.98
C SER A 97 -2.69 -1.96 3.09
N ALA A 98 -3.11 -0.77 3.55
CA ALA A 98 -2.86 0.49 2.86
C ALA A 98 -1.36 0.85 2.88
N VAL A 99 -0.68 0.69 4.03
CA VAL A 99 0.79 0.86 4.16
C VAL A 99 1.51 -0.07 3.21
N ARG A 100 1.16 -1.37 3.24
CA ARG A 100 1.72 -2.39 2.36
C ARG A 100 1.67 -1.97 0.88
N MET A 101 0.53 -1.48 0.43
CA MET A 101 0.36 -0.99 -0.95
C MET A 101 1.22 0.26 -1.23
N ALA A 102 1.25 1.22 -0.30
CA ALA A 102 2.01 2.46 -0.48
C ALA A 102 3.52 2.18 -0.60
N ILE A 103 4.06 1.30 0.25
CA ILE A 103 5.47 0.88 0.21
C ILE A 103 5.79 0.18 -1.10
N ALA A 104 4.99 -0.82 -1.50
CA ALA A 104 5.23 -1.58 -2.74
C ALA A 104 5.25 -0.67 -3.99
N ARG A 105 4.25 0.21 -4.13
CA ARG A 105 4.15 1.16 -5.25
C ARG A 105 5.30 2.15 -5.24
N GLY A 106 5.63 2.67 -4.06
CA GLY A 106 6.73 3.62 -3.90
C GLY A 106 8.08 3.02 -4.26
N LEU A 107 8.40 1.81 -3.78
CA LEU A 107 9.65 1.12 -4.11
C LEU A 107 9.75 0.82 -5.61
N ALA A 108 8.69 0.30 -6.21
CA ALA A 108 8.65 0.02 -7.64
C ALA A 108 8.87 1.30 -8.47
N ALA A 109 8.28 2.42 -8.05
CA ALA A 109 8.47 3.69 -8.73
C ALA A 109 9.84 4.31 -8.49
N TYR A 110 10.38 4.22 -7.28
CA TYR A 110 11.70 4.75 -6.94
C TYR A 110 12.80 4.05 -7.72
N PHE A 111 12.80 2.71 -7.78
CA PHE A 111 13.83 1.97 -8.51
C PHE A 111 13.54 1.82 -10.01
N GLN A 112 12.34 2.17 -10.48
CA GLN A 112 11.89 1.99 -11.87
C GLN A 112 12.10 0.55 -12.39
N SER A 113 12.15 -0.43 -11.49
CA SER A 113 12.43 -1.83 -11.82
C SER A 113 11.14 -2.56 -12.20
N LYS A 114 11.10 -3.08 -13.43
CA LYS A 114 10.02 -3.98 -13.89
C LYS A 114 10.02 -5.30 -13.14
N GLU A 115 11.20 -5.79 -12.75
CA GLU A 115 11.34 -7.05 -12.02
C GLU A 115 10.63 -6.97 -10.67
N LEU A 116 10.84 -5.87 -9.93
CA LEU A 116 10.19 -5.64 -8.65
C LEU A 116 8.66 -5.57 -8.79
N LEU A 117 8.19 -4.86 -9.83
CA LEU A 117 6.76 -4.75 -10.13
C LEU A 117 6.13 -6.11 -10.46
N ASN A 118 6.79 -6.91 -11.30
CA ASN A 118 6.34 -8.25 -11.67
C ASN A 118 6.35 -9.19 -10.46
N LEU A 119 7.38 -9.14 -9.62
CA LEU A 119 7.50 -9.92 -8.40
C LEU A 119 6.34 -9.61 -7.44
N TYR A 120 6.05 -8.32 -7.22
CA TYR A 120 4.89 -7.93 -6.40
C TYR A 120 3.57 -8.39 -6.99
N MET A 121 3.38 -8.30 -8.32
CA MET A 121 2.17 -8.77 -8.97
C MET A 121 2.00 -10.29 -8.89
N LEU A 122 3.09 -11.05 -9.00
CA LEU A 122 3.09 -12.51 -8.90
C LEU A 122 2.76 -12.98 -7.48
N TYR A 123 3.33 -12.33 -6.47
CA TYR A 123 3.04 -12.65 -5.08
C TYR A 123 1.62 -12.25 -4.68
N ASP A 124 1.24 -10.99 -4.91
CA ASP A 124 -0.09 -10.48 -4.62
C ASP A 124 -0.42 -9.26 -5.49
N SER A 125 -1.24 -9.50 -6.51
CA SER A 125 -1.68 -8.45 -7.44
C SER A 125 -2.35 -7.24 -6.74
N THR A 126 -2.91 -7.42 -5.55
CA THR A 126 -3.55 -6.32 -4.80
C THR A 126 -2.56 -5.30 -4.25
N MET A 127 -1.27 -5.65 -4.11
CA MET A 127 -0.24 -4.68 -3.70
C MET A 127 -0.10 -3.53 -4.70
N ILE A 128 -0.16 -3.84 -6.00
CA ILE A 128 -0.06 -2.83 -7.06
C ILE A 128 -1.44 -2.33 -7.49
N LYS A 129 -2.37 -3.23 -7.83
CA LYS A 129 -3.70 -2.86 -8.37
C LYS A 129 -4.61 -2.24 -7.30
N GLY A 130 -4.47 -2.67 -6.05
CA GLY A 130 -5.36 -2.31 -4.96
C GLY A 130 -6.68 -3.07 -4.97
N ASP A 131 -7.59 -2.66 -4.10
CA ASP A 131 -8.92 -3.25 -3.94
C ASP A 131 -9.94 -2.15 -3.65
N GLU A 132 -10.86 -2.00 -4.59
CA GLU A 132 -11.86 -0.92 -4.60
C GLU A 132 -13.05 -1.18 -3.69
N ARG A 133 -13.25 -2.41 -3.19
CA ARG A 133 -14.47 -2.81 -2.48
C ARG A 133 -14.83 -1.84 -1.36
N ARG A 134 -16.09 -1.41 -1.29
CA ARG A 134 -16.66 -0.61 -0.18
C ARG A 134 -17.80 -1.33 0.51
N THR A 135 -18.16 -0.89 1.71
CA THR A 135 -19.36 -1.38 2.38
C THR A 135 -20.58 -0.78 1.67
N GLU A 136 -21.51 -1.63 1.26
CA GLU A 136 -22.76 -1.19 0.65
C GLU A 136 -23.58 -0.38 1.68
N PRO A 137 -24.17 0.77 1.31
CA PRO A 137 -24.99 1.55 2.23
C PRO A 137 -26.24 0.78 2.65
N LYS A 138 -26.76 1.11 3.84
CA LYS A 138 -28.00 0.53 4.35
C LYS A 138 -29.19 1.03 3.52
N LYS A 139 -30.02 0.11 3.04
CA LYS A 139 -31.29 0.42 2.35
C LYS A 139 -32.44 0.58 3.34
N PRO A 140 -33.44 1.42 3.06
CA PRO A 140 -34.59 1.61 3.94
C PRO A 140 -35.34 0.28 4.17
N GLY A 141 -35.89 0.08 5.37
CA GLY A 141 -36.62 -1.14 5.74
C GLY A 141 -35.76 -2.38 6.05
N LEU A 142 -34.44 -2.33 5.82
CA LEU A 142 -33.52 -3.43 6.13
C LEU A 142 -32.82 -3.25 7.49
N LYS A 143 -32.35 -4.34 8.10
CA LYS A 143 -31.53 -4.30 9.32
C LYS A 143 -30.10 -3.82 9.00
N HIS A 144 -29.53 -4.36 7.93
CA HIS A 144 -28.21 -3.99 7.37
C HIS A 144 -28.33 -3.70 5.86
N ALA A 145 -27.23 -3.74 5.10
CA ALA A 145 -27.25 -3.49 3.65
C ALA A 145 -28.20 -4.42 2.86
N ARG A 146 -28.27 -5.71 3.23
CA ARG A 146 -29.10 -6.72 2.54
C ARG A 146 -29.99 -7.56 3.47
N SER A 147 -29.70 -7.55 4.77
CA SER A 147 -30.42 -8.37 5.77
C SER A 147 -31.84 -7.83 5.97
N LYS A 148 -32.83 -8.64 5.57
CA LYS A 148 -34.26 -8.37 5.79
C LYS A 148 -34.64 -8.74 7.22
N ARG A 149 -35.64 -8.05 7.78
CA ARG A 149 -36.28 -8.46 9.03
C ARG A 149 -37.06 -9.76 8.80
N GLN A 150 -37.16 -10.60 9.83
CA GLN A 150 -37.99 -11.80 9.79
C GLN A 150 -39.45 -11.40 9.56
N LYS A 151 -40.13 -12.05 8.60
CA LYS A 151 -41.55 -11.84 8.34
C LYS A 151 -42.36 -12.78 9.24
N ALA A 152 -43.40 -12.25 9.87
CA ALA A 152 -44.43 -13.05 10.52
C ALA A 152 -45.68 -13.02 9.63
N TYR A 153 -46.28 -14.18 9.40
CA TYR A 153 -47.55 -14.33 8.69
C TYR A 153 -48.66 -14.59 9.72
N ARG A 154 -49.91 -14.25 9.37
CA ARG A 154 -51.11 -14.55 10.16
C ARG A 154 -51.81 -15.77 9.60
#